data_AF-A0A096HPE2-F1
#
_entry.id   AF-A0A096HPE2-F1
#
_cell.length_a   1.000
_cell.length_b   1.000
_cell.length_c   1.000
_cell.angle_alpha   90.00
_cell.angle_beta   90.00
_cell.angle_gamma   90.00
#
_symmetry.space_group_name_H-M   'P 1'
#
loop_
_entity.id
_entity.type
_entity.pdbx_description
1 polymer ?
#
loop_
_entity_poly.entity_id
_entity_poly.type
_entity_poly.pdbx_seq_one_letter_code
_entity_poly.pdbx_strand_id
1 'polypeptide(L)'
;MAQSLTDACRQLARTTTGSASTDLVETVAASFEKCARCYERRIAAAGQTDDVLVASVNYINEVLAWSEVGADVRWFDVTLEAVLEIIIPSRASGPAAIRFRSMALSMLANSQK
;
A
#
# COMPACT_ATOMS: atom_id res chain seq x y z
N MET A 1 -1.45 17.32 -6.82
CA MET A 1 -0.14 16.73 -7.20
C MET A 1 -0.20 15.27 -6.79
N ALA A 2 -0.05 14.33 -7.72
CA ALA A 2 -0.08 12.91 -7.38
C ALA A 2 1.14 12.60 -6.49
N GLN A 3 0.91 11.97 -5.33
CA GLN A 3 1.97 11.58 -4.41
C GLN A 3 2.80 10.45 -5.05
N SER A 4 4.12 10.51 -4.92
CA SER A 4 4.99 9.44 -5.44
C SER A 4 4.95 8.20 -4.52
N LEU A 5 5.27 7.02 -5.05
CA LEU A 5 5.39 5.79 -4.25
C LEU A 5 6.43 5.94 -3.13
N THR A 6 7.53 6.64 -3.40
CA THR A 6 8.57 6.97 -2.42
C THR A 6 8.01 7.80 -1.27
N ASP A 7 7.20 8.82 -1.56
CA ASP A 7 6.58 9.65 -0.53
C ASP A 7 5.59 8.86 0.32
N ALA A 8 4.78 7.99 -0.31
CA ALA A 8 3.85 7.11 0.39
C ALA A 8 4.60 6.14 1.34
N CYS A 9 5.68 5.51 0.86
CA CYS A 9 6.51 4.61 1.67
C CYS A 9 7.24 5.34 2.80
N ARG A 10 7.69 6.58 2.57
CA ARG A 10 8.28 7.44 3.60
C ARG A 10 7.28 7.77 4.70
N GLN A 11 6.03 8.08 4.33
CA GLN A 11 4.99 8.36 5.30
C GLN A 11 4.64 7.12 6.13
N LEU A 12 4.50 5.96 5.47
CA LEU A 12 4.32 4.68 6.14
C LEU A 12 5.48 4.36 7.12
N ALA A 13 6.73 4.57 6.70
CA ALA A 13 7.90 4.36 7.55
C ALA A 13 7.90 5.26 8.79
N ARG A 14 7.45 6.52 8.67
CA ARG A 14 7.28 7.41 9.84
C ARG A 14 6.23 6.87 10.80
N THR A 15 5.07 6.46 10.29
CA THR A 15 3.96 5.94 11.11
C THR A 15 4.33 4.65 11.84
N THR A 16 4.92 3.70 11.10
CA THR A 16 5.24 2.36 11.61
C THR A 16 6.42 2.36 12.58
N THR A 17 7.40 3.25 12.39
CA THR A 17 8.56 3.32 13.30
C THR A 17 8.35 4.26 14.48
N GLY A 18 7.49 5.28 14.35
CA GLY A 18 7.38 6.37 15.33
C GLY A 18 8.68 7.13 15.57
N SER A 19 9.69 6.95 14.70
CA SER A 19 11.05 7.44 14.92
C SER A 19 11.20 8.88 14.48
N ALA A 20 11.94 9.66 15.27
CA ALA A 20 12.40 11.00 14.88
C ALA A 20 13.68 10.96 14.01
N SER A 21 14.34 9.80 13.88
CA SER A 21 15.56 9.65 13.06
C SER A 21 15.21 9.59 11.58
N THR A 22 15.63 10.61 10.83
CA THR A 22 15.46 10.67 9.38
C THR A 22 16.13 9.49 8.68
N ASP A 23 17.36 9.13 9.04
CA ASP A 23 18.11 8.05 8.37
C ASP A 23 17.41 6.69 8.54
N LEU A 24 16.85 6.43 9.72
CA LEU A 24 16.06 5.22 9.96
C LEU A 24 14.79 5.21 9.10
N VAL A 25 14.06 6.32 9.07
CA VAL A 25 12.85 6.47 8.25
C VAL A 25 13.16 6.24 6.77
N GLU A 26 14.21 6.85 6.22
CA GLU A 26 14.58 6.67 4.82
C GLU A 26 15.01 5.23 4.52
N THR A 27 15.72 4.57 5.44
CA THR A 27 16.14 3.16 5.27
C THR A 27 14.93 2.21 5.24
N VAL A 28 13.97 2.42 6.13
CA VAL A 28 12.73 1.63 6.18
C VAL A 28 11.86 1.92 4.96
N ALA A 29 11.72 3.19 4.58
CA ALA A 29 10.97 3.62 3.40
C ALA A 29 11.51 2.97 2.12
N ALA A 30 12.84 2.95 1.93
CA ALA A 30 13.47 2.30 0.79
C ALA A 30 13.21 0.78 0.76
N SER A 31 13.13 0.14 1.93
CA SER A 31 12.82 -1.29 2.04
C SER A 31 11.36 -1.58 1.67
N PHE A 32 10.42 -0.75 2.14
CA PHE A 32 9.01 -0.84 1.75
C PHE A 32 8.82 -0.54 0.26
N GLU A 33 9.48 0.50 -0.27
CA GLU A 33 9.38 0.82 -1.69
C GLU A 33 9.88 -0.35 -2.56
N LYS A 34 11.05 -0.92 -2.23
CA LYS A 34 11.58 -2.09 -2.95
C LYS A 34 10.61 -3.27 -2.91
N CYS A 35 9.95 -3.51 -1.78
CA CYS A 35 8.93 -4.56 -1.64
C CYS A 35 7.70 -4.25 -2.50
N ALA A 36 7.17 -3.02 -2.46
CA ALA A 36 6.02 -2.62 -3.26
C ALA A 36 6.27 -2.76 -4.77
N ARG A 37 7.48 -2.42 -5.23
CA ARG A 37 7.87 -2.56 -6.65
C ARG A 37 7.86 -4.01 -7.15
N CYS A 38 7.98 -5.01 -6.27
CA CYS A 38 7.84 -6.42 -6.67
C CYS A 38 6.46 -6.73 -7.28
N TYR A 39 5.44 -5.92 -6.99
CA TYR A 39 4.06 -6.10 -7.47
C TYR A 39 3.76 -5.38 -8.79
N GLU A 40 4.65 -4.52 -9.31
CA GLU A 40 4.44 -3.75 -10.55
C GLU A 40 4.03 -4.65 -11.73
N ARG A 41 4.70 -5.79 -11.90
CA ARG A 41 4.36 -6.76 -12.96
C ARG A 41 2.96 -7.34 -12.84
N ARG A 42 2.50 -7.62 -11.61
CA ARG A 42 1.14 -8.14 -11.34
C ARG A 42 0.08 -7.07 -11.65
N ILE A 43 0.36 -5.83 -11.30
CA ILE A 43 -0.51 -4.67 -11.53
C ILE A 43 -0.63 -4.38 -13.03
N ALA A 44 0.49 -4.35 -13.73
CA ALA A 44 0.52 -4.20 -15.18
C ALA A 44 -0.24 -5.34 -15.90
N ALA A 45 -0.07 -6.59 -15.46
CA ALA A 45 -0.79 -7.74 -16.02
C ALA A 45 -2.31 -7.66 -15.82
N ALA A 46 -2.78 -6.93 -14.80
CA ALA A 46 -4.19 -6.66 -14.56
C ALA A 46 -4.71 -5.40 -15.29
N GLY A 47 -3.88 -4.75 -16.12
CA GLY A 47 -4.23 -3.53 -16.84
C GLY A 47 -4.39 -2.30 -15.94
N GLN A 48 -3.77 -2.31 -14.76
CA GLN A 48 -3.78 -1.20 -13.81
C GLN A 48 -2.50 -0.36 -13.91
N THR A 49 -2.53 0.86 -13.35
CA THR A 49 -1.36 1.77 -13.28
C THR A 49 -0.65 1.66 -11.94
N ASP A 50 0.59 2.17 -11.88
CA ASP A 50 1.39 2.23 -10.65
C ASP A 50 0.73 3.08 -9.55
N ASP A 51 -0.25 3.92 -9.89
CA ASP A 51 -1.07 4.66 -8.92
C ASP A 51 -1.78 3.72 -7.94
N VAL A 52 -2.06 2.47 -8.35
CA VAL A 52 -2.62 1.44 -7.46
C VAL A 52 -1.66 1.09 -6.33
N LEU A 53 -0.34 1.06 -6.58
CA LEU A 53 0.64 0.85 -5.50
C LEU A 53 0.62 2.00 -4.52
N VAL A 54 0.64 3.24 -5.03
CA VAL A 54 0.60 4.45 -4.19
C VAL A 54 -0.66 4.44 -3.32
N ALA A 55 -1.82 4.20 -3.92
CA ALA A 55 -3.08 4.14 -3.20
C ALA A 55 -3.13 3.02 -2.16
N SER A 56 -2.56 1.85 -2.48
CA SER A 56 -2.51 0.71 -1.56
C SER A 56 -1.61 1.01 -0.35
N VAL A 57 -0.43 1.58 -0.58
CA VAL A 57 0.49 1.98 0.50
C VAL A 57 -0.14 3.06 1.38
N ASN A 58 -0.81 4.05 0.79
CA ASN A 58 -1.53 5.08 1.53
C ASN A 58 -2.66 4.48 2.37
N TYR A 59 -3.45 3.55 1.81
CA TYR A 59 -4.48 2.85 2.56
C TYR A 59 -3.92 2.07 3.76
N ILE A 60 -2.80 1.37 3.57
CA ILE A 60 -2.12 0.66 4.66
C ILE A 60 -1.68 1.67 5.74
N ASN A 61 -1.07 2.78 5.35
CA ASN A 61 -0.63 3.80 6.29
C ASN A 61 -1.80 4.41 7.10
N GLU A 62 -2.93 4.67 6.45
CA GLU A 62 -4.07 5.35 7.09
C GLU A 62 -4.93 4.43 7.95
N VAL A 63 -5.05 3.15 7.56
CA VAL A 63 -6.04 2.24 8.15
C VAL A 63 -5.38 1.12 8.97
N LEU A 64 -4.18 0.70 8.59
CA LEU A 64 -3.57 -0.54 9.10
C LEU A 64 -2.24 -0.32 9.80
N ALA A 65 -1.61 0.85 9.69
CA ALA A 65 -0.31 1.10 10.29
C ALA A 65 -0.43 1.68 11.71
N TRP A 66 0.43 1.20 12.61
CA TRP A 66 0.65 1.77 13.94
C TRP A 66 2.10 1.56 14.35
N SER A 67 2.56 2.30 15.37
CA SER A 67 3.98 2.40 15.73
C SER A 67 4.61 1.12 16.28
N GLU A 68 3.83 0.12 16.68
CA GLU A 68 4.37 -1.15 17.19
C GLU A 68 4.77 -2.13 16.07
N VAL A 69 4.37 -1.86 14.82
CA VAL A 69 4.79 -2.64 13.65
C VAL A 69 6.29 -2.48 13.40
N GLY A 70 6.85 -1.30 13.69
CA GLY A 70 8.26 -1.02 13.50
C GLY A 70 8.70 -1.09 12.04
N ALA A 71 9.85 -1.72 11.79
CA ALA A 71 10.46 -1.86 10.47
C ALA A 71 10.15 -3.22 9.80
N ASP A 72 9.04 -3.87 10.15
CA ASP A 72 8.74 -5.22 9.66
C ASP A 72 8.29 -5.22 8.19
N VAL A 73 9.25 -5.51 7.31
CA VAL A 73 9.01 -5.65 5.86
C VAL A 73 8.12 -6.85 5.53
N ARG A 74 8.11 -7.91 6.34
CA ARG A 74 7.25 -9.08 6.09
C ARG A 74 5.79 -8.77 6.39
N TRP A 75 5.53 -8.05 7.47
CA TRP A 75 4.20 -7.52 7.76
C TRP A 75 3.71 -6.66 6.60
N PHE A 76 4.57 -5.74 6.11
CA PHE A 76 4.21 -4.88 4.99
C PHE A 76 3.91 -5.68 3.71
N ASP A 77 4.76 -6.64 3.36
CA ASP A 77 4.61 -7.48 2.17
C ASP A 77 3.28 -8.24 2.18
N VAL A 78 2.99 -8.96 3.27
CA VAL A 78 1.74 -9.74 3.42
C VAL A 78 0.51 -8.83 3.43
N THR A 79 0.61 -7.65 4.08
CA THR A 79 -0.50 -6.69 4.13
C THR A 79 -0.76 -6.08 2.74
N LEU A 80 0.29 -5.72 2.02
CA LEU A 80 0.19 -5.19 0.66
C LEU A 80 -0.38 -6.24 -0.31
N GLU A 81 0.05 -7.49 -0.21
CA GLU A 81 -0.52 -8.59 -0.99
C GLU A 81 -2.03 -8.71 -0.76
N ALA A 82 -2.47 -8.71 0.50
CA ALA A 82 -3.88 -8.80 0.86
C ALA A 82 -4.70 -7.61 0.32
N VAL A 83 -4.15 -6.39 0.41
CA VAL A 83 -4.79 -5.19 -0.15
C VAL A 83 -4.89 -5.29 -1.68
N LEU A 84 -3.82 -5.71 -2.35
CA LEU A 84 -3.80 -5.88 -3.79
C LEU A 84 -4.71 -6.99 -4.28
N GLU A 85 -4.92 -8.07 -3.52
CA GLU A 85 -5.92 -9.09 -3.85
C GLU A 85 -7.35 -8.56 -3.85
N ILE A 86 -7.65 -7.58 -2.98
CA ILE A 86 -8.97 -6.95 -2.93
C ILE A 86 -9.16 -6.02 -4.13
N ILE A 87 -8.15 -5.21 -4.45
CA ILE A 87 -8.21 -4.20 -5.51
C ILE A 87 -8.12 -4.85 -6.89
N ILE A 88 -7.27 -5.85 -7.02
CA ILE A 88 -7.01 -6.65 -8.21
C ILE A 88 -7.42 -8.08 -7.88
N PRO A 89 -8.73 -8.39 -8.01
CA PRO A 89 -9.20 -9.74 -7.78
C PRO A 89 -8.42 -10.68 -8.70
N SER A 90 -7.75 -11.67 -8.12
CA SER A 90 -7.46 -12.87 -8.87
C SER A 90 -8.81 -13.41 -9.37
N ARG A 91 -8.85 -14.13 -10.49
CA ARG A 91 -10.10 -14.69 -11.03
C ARG A 91 -10.87 -15.62 -10.06
N ALA A 92 -10.41 -15.81 -8.82
CA ALA A 92 -11.13 -16.45 -7.72
C ALA A 92 -11.93 -15.41 -6.90
N SER A 93 -13.17 -15.14 -7.31
CA SER A 93 -14.05 -14.18 -6.62
C SER A 93 -14.86 -14.84 -5.49
N GLY A 94 -14.54 -14.49 -4.24
CA GLY A 94 -15.37 -14.77 -3.06
C GLY A 94 -16.26 -13.57 -2.66
N PRO A 95 -17.39 -13.78 -1.93
CA PRO A 95 -18.36 -12.72 -1.59
C PRO A 95 -17.79 -11.55 -0.76
N ALA A 96 -16.80 -11.81 0.09
CA ALA A 96 -16.15 -10.79 0.91
C ALA A 96 -15.31 -9.82 0.08
N ALA A 97 -14.59 -10.33 -0.93
CA ALA A 97 -13.78 -9.53 -1.85
C ALA A 97 -14.65 -8.54 -2.65
N ILE A 98 -15.88 -8.93 -3.00
CA ILE A 98 -16.83 -8.07 -3.73
C ILE A 98 -17.28 -6.87 -2.89
N ARG A 99 -17.61 -7.07 -1.61
CA ARG A 99 -18.04 -5.97 -0.72
C ARG A 99 -16.92 -4.98 -0.45
N PHE A 100 -15.72 -5.48 -0.18
CA PHE A 100 -14.58 -4.61 0.11
C PHE A 100 -14.13 -3.85 -1.15
N ARG A 101 -14.18 -4.47 -2.34
CA ARG A 101 -13.94 -3.81 -3.63
C ARG A 101 -14.90 -2.64 -3.87
N SER A 102 -16.18 -2.79 -3.52
CA SER A 102 -17.15 -1.69 -3.61
C SER A 102 -16.74 -0.51 -2.71
N MET A 103 -16.21 -0.78 -1.51
CA MET A 103 -15.80 0.25 -0.56
C MET A 103 -14.50 0.96 -1.01
N ALA A 104 -13.50 0.20 -1.46
CA ALA A 104 -12.25 0.74 -1.97
C ALA A 104 -12.45 1.60 -3.23
N LEU A 105 -13.31 1.16 -4.16
CA LEU A 105 -13.68 1.94 -5.34
C LEU A 105 -14.39 3.26 -4.97
N SER A 106 -15.25 3.26 -3.95
CA SER A 106 -15.90 4.48 -3.47
C SER A 106 -14.92 5.47 -2.84
N MET A 107 -13.89 4.98 -2.14
CA MET A 107 -12.84 5.83 -1.56
C MET A 107 -11.94 6.43 -2.65
N LEU A 108 -11.53 5.63 -3.64
CA LEU A 108 -10.74 6.11 -4.79
C LEU A 108 -11.51 7.16 -5.61
N ALA A 109 -12.82 6.98 -5.81
CA ALA A 109 -13.65 7.94 -6.53
C ALA A 109 -13.82 9.28 -5.79
N ASN A 110 -13.74 9.30 -4.46
CA ASN A 110 -13.85 10.51 -3.66
C ASN A 110 -12.53 11.28 -3.53
N SER A 111 -11.38 10.64 -3.78
CA SER A 111 -10.07 11.30 -3.72
C SER A 111 -9.70 12.08 -4.99
N GLN A 112 -10.60 12.14 -5.98
CA GLN A 112 -10.44 12.84 -7.27
C GLN A 112 -11.32 14.11 -7.39
N LYS A 113 -11.95 14.55 -6.29
CA LYS A 113 -12.68 15.83 -6.18
C LYS A 113 -11.97 16.75 -5.21
#